data_AF-A0A0J8GE32-F1
#
_entry.id   AF-A0A0J8GE32-F1
#
_cell.length_a   1.000
_cell.length_b   1.000
_cell.length_c   1.000
_cell.angle_alpha   90.00
_cell.angle_beta   90.00
_cell.angle_gamma   90.00
#
_symmetry.space_group_name_H-M   'P 1'
#
loop_
_entity.id
_entity.type
_entity.pdbx_description
1 polymer ?
#
loop_
_entity_poly.entity_id
_entity_poly.type
_entity_poly.pdbx_seq_one_letter_code
_entity_poly.pdbx_strand_id
1 'polypeptide(L)'
;MSVNMFLDKANLQVTDVAYMCSIRKRGLEAMKTAFLAFIHETGLKGKAYQSAQQYFEQAYIPLLDGMLLLNSALKSASEQLVEYYKLEVDSNSLQEEILRQQISRLNQLIDSAEQLMVSAPKGMMLHLDFEKVAIAYQEQKQKEQEKLDKLLSFDLRSGLLFKEAEQLMSSISGGLEELNRNAQLDRTKGMFYLDSLNLEWARPIKQEWALNQLEDK
;
A
#
# COMPACT_ATOMS: atom_id res chain seq x y z
N MET A 1 14.43 -11.77 10.77
CA MET A 1 13.29 -11.99 9.86
C MET A 1 13.85 -11.94 8.45
N SER A 2 13.46 -12.87 7.57
CA SER A 2 13.92 -12.93 6.17
C SER A 2 12.90 -12.27 5.24
N VAL A 3 13.36 -11.54 4.23
CA VAL A 3 12.50 -10.94 3.20
C VAL A 3 12.14 -11.98 2.15
N ASN A 4 10.84 -12.18 1.92
CA ASN A 4 10.32 -13.14 0.93
C ASN A 4 9.18 -12.53 0.13
N MET A 5 9.22 -12.65 -1.20
CA MET A 5 8.15 -12.23 -2.08
C MET A 5 7.66 -13.41 -2.91
N PHE A 6 6.38 -13.76 -2.73
CA PHE A 6 5.70 -14.80 -3.50
C PHE A 6 4.69 -14.14 -4.44
N LEU A 7 5.01 -14.04 -5.72
CA LEU A 7 4.21 -13.27 -6.67
C LEU A 7 2.80 -13.82 -6.83
N ASP A 8 2.60 -15.13 -6.84
CA ASP A 8 1.25 -15.70 -6.93
C ASP A 8 0.38 -15.28 -5.73
N LYS A 9 0.94 -15.31 -4.52
CA LYS A 9 0.25 -14.87 -3.31
C LYS A 9 0.00 -13.36 -3.31
N ALA A 10 0.98 -12.57 -3.76
CA ALA A 10 0.84 -11.13 -3.84
C ALA A 10 -0.24 -10.72 -4.87
N ASN A 11 -0.26 -11.34 -6.05
CA ASN A 11 -1.29 -11.12 -7.07
C ASN A 11 -2.70 -11.50 -6.56
N LEU A 12 -2.82 -12.59 -5.80
CA LEU A 12 -4.08 -12.96 -5.14
C LEU A 12 -4.51 -11.89 -4.13
N GLN A 13 -3.59 -11.41 -3.29
CA GLN A 13 -3.89 -10.34 -2.33
C GLN A 13 -4.33 -9.05 -3.00
N VAL A 14 -3.69 -8.64 -4.11
CA VAL A 14 -4.13 -7.47 -4.91
C VAL A 14 -5.56 -7.67 -5.41
N THR A 15 -5.88 -8.85 -5.90
CA THR A 15 -7.23 -9.19 -6.38
C THR A 15 -8.26 -9.11 -5.24
N ASP A 16 -7.93 -9.66 -4.07
CA ASP A 16 -8.80 -9.62 -2.89
C ASP A 16 -9.01 -8.19 -2.38
N VAL A 17 -7.95 -7.38 -2.32
CA VAL A 17 -8.02 -5.96 -1.94
C VAL A 17 -8.90 -5.21 -2.93
N ALA A 18 -8.70 -5.37 -4.23
CA ALA A 18 -9.50 -4.73 -5.26
C ALA A 18 -10.99 -5.12 -5.15
N TYR A 19 -11.28 -6.40 -4.91
CA TYR A 19 -12.65 -6.88 -4.68
C TYR A 19 -13.27 -6.23 -3.44
N MET A 20 -12.59 -6.25 -2.30
CA MET A 20 -13.08 -5.67 -1.06
C MET A 20 -13.30 -4.16 -1.16
N CYS A 21 -12.37 -3.43 -1.79
CA CYS A 21 -12.51 -2.01 -2.06
C CYS A 21 -13.69 -1.70 -2.98
N SER A 22 -13.96 -2.55 -3.99
CA SER A 22 -15.11 -2.37 -4.88
C SER A 22 -16.46 -2.50 -4.16
N ILE A 23 -16.58 -3.46 -3.24
CA ILE A 23 -17.79 -3.67 -2.44
C ILE A 23 -17.99 -2.50 -1.48
N ARG A 24 -16.94 -2.10 -0.78
CA ARG A 24 -16.98 -0.97 0.17
C ARG A 24 -17.33 0.33 -0.54
N LYS A 25 -16.71 0.60 -1.69
CA LYS A 25 -17.01 1.78 -2.52
C LYS A 25 -18.49 1.88 -2.84
N ARG A 26 -19.11 0.80 -3.33
CA ARG A 26 -20.55 0.78 -3.63
C ARG A 26 -21.41 1.11 -2.41
N GLY A 27 -21.09 0.53 -1.25
CA GLY A 27 -21.82 0.80 -0.01
C GLY A 27 -21.68 2.26 0.44
N LEU A 28 -20.47 2.79 0.40
CA LEU A 28 -20.17 4.18 0.76
C LEU A 28 -20.83 5.18 -0.20
N GLU A 29 -20.84 4.90 -1.51
CA GLU A 29 -21.54 5.72 -2.51
C GLU A 29 -23.05 5.74 -2.29
N ALA A 30 -23.65 4.60 -1.95
CA ALA A 30 -25.07 4.52 -1.62
C ALA A 30 -25.39 5.32 -0.34
N MET A 31 -24.56 5.22 0.71
CA MET A 31 -24.69 6.01 1.92
C MET A 31 -24.56 7.51 1.63
N LYS A 32 -23.54 7.91 0.86
CA LYS A 32 -23.32 9.31 0.48
C LYS A 32 -24.50 9.86 -0.31
N THR A 33 -25.04 9.09 -1.25
CA THR A 33 -26.23 9.46 -2.02
C THR A 33 -27.44 9.68 -1.11
N ALA A 34 -27.69 8.77 -0.17
CA ALA A 34 -28.79 8.91 0.79
C ALA A 34 -28.62 10.14 1.70
N PHE A 35 -27.40 10.41 2.16
CA PHE A 35 -27.12 11.59 3.00
C PHE A 35 -27.27 12.88 2.21
N LEU A 36 -26.81 12.93 0.96
CA LEU A 36 -27.03 14.09 0.09
C LEU A 36 -28.52 14.31 -0.21
N ALA A 37 -29.30 13.25 -0.42
CA ALA A 37 -30.75 13.39 -0.58
C ALA A 37 -31.41 13.98 0.67
N PHE A 38 -31.00 13.54 1.86
CA PHE A 38 -31.46 14.11 3.14
C PHE A 38 -31.03 15.59 3.33
N ILE A 39 -29.78 15.93 3.01
CA ILE A 39 -29.25 17.29 3.12
C ILE A 39 -30.01 18.26 2.20
N HIS A 40 -30.43 17.81 1.02
CA HIS A 40 -31.14 18.64 0.03
C HIS A 40 -32.67 18.57 0.10
N GLU A 41 -33.24 17.83 1.04
CA GLU A 41 -34.69 17.79 1.23
C GLU A 41 -35.20 19.16 1.74
N THR A 42 -36.27 19.67 1.12
CA THR A 42 -36.78 21.04 1.36
C THR A 42 -38.24 21.06 1.83
N GLY A 43 -38.94 19.94 1.74
CA GLY A 43 -40.32 19.78 2.21
C GLY A 43 -40.42 19.77 3.73
N LEU A 44 -39.41 19.24 4.43
CA LEU A 44 -39.32 19.24 5.88
C LEU A 44 -38.62 20.52 6.36
N LYS A 45 -39.29 21.28 7.24
CA LYS A 45 -38.83 22.60 7.69
C LYS A 45 -38.78 22.66 9.21
N GLY A 46 -37.79 23.36 9.75
CA GLY A 46 -37.63 23.58 11.17
C GLY A 46 -36.16 23.57 11.60
N LYS A 47 -35.86 24.18 12.74
CA LYS A 47 -34.48 24.32 13.26
C LYS A 47 -33.80 22.97 13.52
N ALA A 48 -34.56 21.98 14.00
CA ALA A 48 -34.06 20.62 14.20
C ALA A 48 -33.59 20.00 12.88
N TYR A 49 -34.41 20.09 11.82
CA TYR A 49 -34.09 19.55 10.51
C TYR A 49 -32.87 20.24 9.89
N GLN A 50 -32.85 21.58 9.91
CA GLN A 50 -31.70 22.37 9.43
C GLN A 50 -30.41 22.02 10.17
N SER A 51 -30.47 21.87 11.50
CA SER A 51 -29.29 21.48 12.29
C SER A 51 -28.78 20.09 11.92
N ALA A 52 -29.68 19.15 11.64
CA ALA A 52 -29.32 17.81 11.21
C ALA A 52 -28.72 17.80 9.81
N GLN A 53 -29.29 18.54 8.85
CA GLN A 53 -28.73 18.67 7.50
C GLN A 53 -27.30 19.22 7.54
N GLN A 54 -27.09 20.33 8.26
CA GLN A 54 -25.76 20.93 8.44
C GLN A 54 -24.78 19.96 9.11
N TYR A 55 -25.25 19.20 10.10
CA TYR A 55 -24.43 18.20 10.78
C TYR A 55 -23.98 17.09 9.83
N PHE A 56 -24.88 16.53 9.02
CA PHE A 56 -24.53 15.50 8.04
C PHE A 56 -23.58 16.04 6.97
N GLU A 57 -23.83 17.26 6.48
CA GLU A 57 -23.00 17.92 5.48
C GLU A 57 -21.58 18.17 5.98
N GLN A 58 -21.43 18.68 7.21
CA GLN A 58 -20.12 19.11 7.71
C GLN A 58 -19.31 17.98 8.33
N ALA A 59 -19.96 16.95 8.88
CA ALA A 59 -19.28 15.85 9.57
C ALA A 59 -19.30 14.54 8.79
N TYR A 60 -20.46 14.08 8.33
CA TYR A 60 -20.57 12.74 7.73
C TYR A 60 -20.14 12.71 6.25
N ILE A 61 -20.40 13.75 5.47
CA ILE A 61 -19.95 13.78 4.06
C ILE A 61 -18.42 13.70 3.98
N PRO A 62 -17.63 14.50 4.71
CA PRO A 62 -16.17 14.37 4.68
C PRO A 62 -15.68 13.00 5.16
N LEU A 63 -16.38 12.38 6.12
CA LEU A 63 -16.02 11.05 6.58
C LEU A 63 -16.19 10.01 5.47
N LEU A 64 -17.32 10.05 4.75
CA LEU A 64 -17.59 9.16 3.62
C LEU A 64 -16.59 9.39 2.48
N ASP A 65 -16.24 10.64 2.21
CA ASP A 65 -15.24 11.03 1.22
C ASP A 65 -13.87 10.46 1.56
N GLY A 66 -13.44 10.58 2.82
CA GLY A 66 -12.20 10.00 3.30
C GLY A 66 -12.18 8.49 3.16
N MET A 67 -13.28 7.81 3.51
CA MET A 67 -13.39 6.36 3.35
C MET A 67 -13.34 5.94 1.88
N LEU A 68 -13.95 6.70 0.97
CA LEU A 68 -13.87 6.44 -0.47
C LEU A 68 -12.45 6.61 -1.00
N LEU A 69 -11.76 7.69 -0.62
CA LEU A 69 -10.34 7.92 -0.95
C LEU A 69 -9.47 6.79 -0.43
N LEU A 70 -9.66 6.37 0.82
CA LEU A 70 -8.89 5.29 1.43
C LEU A 70 -9.02 3.99 0.63
N ASN A 71 -10.22 3.66 0.15
CA ASN A 71 -10.41 2.47 -0.70
C ASN A 71 -9.66 2.59 -2.03
N SER A 72 -9.63 3.76 -2.66
CA SER A 72 -8.85 4.01 -3.87
C SER A 72 -7.34 3.91 -3.61
N ALA A 73 -6.85 4.55 -2.55
CA ALA A 73 -5.44 4.56 -2.17
C ALA A 73 -4.93 3.15 -1.84
N LEU A 74 -5.69 2.36 -1.05
CA LEU A 74 -5.32 0.98 -0.73
C LEU A 74 -5.27 0.08 -1.96
N LYS A 75 -6.25 0.22 -2.86
CA LYS A 75 -6.26 -0.51 -4.13
C LYS A 75 -5.02 -0.16 -4.95
N SER A 76 -4.77 1.12 -5.19
CA SER A 76 -3.63 1.59 -6.00
C SER A 76 -2.30 1.17 -5.39
N ALA A 77 -2.10 1.37 -4.08
CA ALA A 77 -0.87 0.97 -3.39
C ALA A 77 -0.62 -0.55 -3.48
N SER A 78 -1.67 -1.37 -3.40
CA SER A 78 -1.54 -2.83 -3.55
C SER A 78 -1.12 -3.24 -4.97
N GLU A 79 -1.69 -2.60 -6.00
CA GLU A 79 -1.32 -2.83 -7.41
C GLU A 79 0.14 -2.40 -7.65
N GLN A 80 0.50 -1.20 -7.19
CA GLN A 80 1.85 -0.66 -7.29
C GLN A 80 2.89 -1.50 -6.56
N LEU A 81 2.56 -2.14 -5.43
CA LEU A 81 3.50 -3.00 -4.70
C LEU A 81 4.04 -4.14 -5.57
N VAL A 82 3.15 -4.79 -6.32
CA VAL A 82 3.51 -5.91 -7.19
C VAL A 82 4.27 -5.42 -8.43
N GLU A 83 3.83 -4.31 -9.02
CA GLU A 83 4.52 -3.70 -10.17
C GLU A 83 5.92 -3.23 -9.80
N TYR A 84 6.06 -2.53 -8.67
CA TYR A 84 7.32 -2.06 -8.13
C TYR A 84 8.31 -3.21 -7.90
N TYR A 85 7.84 -4.33 -7.35
CA TYR A 85 8.67 -5.53 -7.20
C TYR A 85 9.17 -6.05 -8.56
N LYS A 86 8.26 -6.22 -9.53
CA LYS A 86 8.62 -6.77 -10.85
C LYS A 86 9.60 -5.88 -11.61
N LEU A 87 9.48 -4.56 -11.43
CA LEU A 87 10.35 -3.58 -12.07
C LEU A 87 11.73 -3.50 -11.42
N GLU A 88 11.78 -3.38 -10.09
CA GLU A 88 13.03 -3.11 -9.38
C GLU A 88 13.79 -4.36 -8.97
N VAL A 89 13.09 -5.48 -8.75
CA VAL A 89 13.66 -6.70 -8.19
C VAL A 89 13.82 -7.79 -9.24
N ASP A 90 12.73 -8.51 -9.55
CA ASP A 90 12.74 -9.66 -10.47
C ASP A 90 11.30 -10.01 -10.89
N SER A 91 11.13 -10.65 -12.05
CA SER A 91 9.84 -11.17 -12.49
C SER A 91 9.40 -12.46 -11.78
N ASN A 92 10.28 -13.05 -10.96
CA ASN A 92 10.06 -14.30 -10.25
C ASN A 92 9.90 -14.09 -8.74
N SER A 93 9.32 -15.08 -8.07
CA SER A 93 9.28 -15.12 -6.61
C SER A 93 10.68 -15.35 -6.05
N LEU A 94 11.10 -14.52 -5.10
CA LEU A 94 12.41 -14.60 -4.47
C LEU A 94 12.28 -14.78 -2.96
N GLN A 95 13.26 -15.48 -2.40
CA GLN A 95 13.38 -15.73 -0.97
C GLN A 95 14.81 -15.40 -0.57
N GLU A 96 14.98 -14.51 0.40
CA GLU A 96 16.29 -14.07 0.86
C GLU A 96 17.18 -15.26 1.26
N GLU A 97 16.62 -16.22 1.99
CA GLU A 97 17.38 -17.38 2.46
C GLU A 97 17.89 -18.25 1.29
N ILE A 98 17.06 -18.49 0.28
CA ILE A 98 17.46 -19.25 -0.91
C ILE A 98 18.58 -18.53 -1.67
N LEU A 99 18.46 -17.22 -1.86
CA LEU A 99 19.50 -16.42 -2.52
C LEU A 99 20.82 -16.50 -1.76
N ARG A 100 20.79 -16.36 -0.43
CA ARG A 100 21.98 -16.49 0.43
C ARG A 100 22.60 -17.89 0.35
N GLN A 101 21.79 -18.95 0.33
CA GLN A 101 22.27 -20.32 0.16
C GLN A 101 22.92 -20.54 -1.21
N GLN A 102 22.33 -20.00 -2.29
CA GLN A 102 22.89 -20.07 -3.63
C GLN A 102 24.23 -19.34 -3.73
N ILE A 103 24.32 -18.12 -3.18
CA ILE A 103 25.58 -17.35 -3.09
C ILE A 103 26.64 -18.13 -2.31
N SER A 104 26.28 -18.71 -1.16
CA SER A 104 27.20 -19.52 -0.36
C SER A 104 27.71 -20.74 -1.12
N ARG A 105 26.84 -21.42 -1.86
CA ARG A 105 27.21 -22.58 -2.68
C ARG A 105 28.12 -22.17 -3.84
N LEU A 106 27.84 -21.05 -4.49
CA LEU A 106 28.68 -20.52 -5.57
C LEU A 106 30.08 -20.15 -5.07
N ASN A 107 30.21 -19.59 -3.86
CA ASN A 107 31.52 -19.38 -3.24
C ASN A 107 32.30 -20.69 -3.11
N GLN A 108 31.69 -21.75 -2.59
CA GLN A 108 32.36 -23.06 -2.45
C GLN A 108 32.79 -23.64 -3.80
N LEU A 109 31.99 -23.44 -4.85
CA LEU A 109 32.32 -23.90 -6.20
C LEU A 109 33.45 -23.09 -6.83
N ILE A 110 33.50 -21.78 -6.61
CA ILE A 110 34.61 -20.90 -7.02
C ILE A 110 35.89 -21.37 -6.32
N ASP A 111 35.87 -21.51 -4.99
CA ASP A 111 37.02 -21.96 -4.20
C ASP A 111 37.53 -23.33 -4.69
N SER A 112 36.62 -24.24 -5.01
CA SER A 112 36.96 -25.58 -5.53
C SER A 112 37.60 -25.50 -6.92
N ALA A 113 37.07 -24.67 -7.82
CA ALA A 113 37.62 -24.48 -9.16
C ALA A 113 39.01 -23.85 -9.11
N GLU A 114 39.22 -22.86 -8.24
CA GLU A 114 40.51 -22.22 -8.01
C GLU A 114 41.55 -23.20 -7.44
N GLN A 115 41.17 -24.04 -6.48
CA GLN A 115 42.05 -25.09 -5.95
C GLN A 115 42.46 -26.10 -7.02
N LEU A 116 41.51 -26.54 -7.85
CA LEU A 116 41.78 -27.45 -8.96
C LEU A 116 42.72 -26.82 -9.99
N MET A 117 42.52 -25.54 -10.31
CA MET A 117 43.39 -24.76 -11.19
C MET A 117 44.84 -24.68 -10.66
N VAL A 118 45.01 -24.40 -9.36
CA VAL A 118 46.35 -24.37 -8.72
C VAL A 118 47.02 -25.75 -8.71
N SER A 119 46.23 -26.82 -8.55
CA SER A 119 46.74 -28.19 -8.54
C SER A 119 47.08 -28.74 -9.93
N ALA A 120 46.57 -28.14 -11.01
CA ALA A 120 46.80 -28.56 -12.38
C ALA A 120 48.20 -28.13 -12.87
N PRO A 121 48.93 -28.99 -13.63
CA PRO A 121 50.19 -28.60 -14.24
C PRO A 121 50.03 -27.38 -15.17
N LYS A 122 50.85 -26.34 -14.96
CA LYS A 122 50.83 -25.13 -15.80
C LYS A 122 51.05 -25.47 -17.27
N GLY A 123 50.15 -25.00 -18.14
CA GLY A 123 50.19 -25.23 -19.59
C GLY A 123 49.29 -26.35 -20.11
N MET A 124 48.56 -27.05 -19.24
CA MET A 124 47.56 -28.03 -19.65
C MET A 124 46.21 -27.34 -19.95
N MET A 125 45.47 -27.82 -20.96
CA MET A 125 44.15 -27.29 -21.34
C MET A 125 43.17 -27.22 -20.15
N LEU A 126 43.31 -28.17 -19.22
CA LEU A 126 42.52 -28.28 -18.00
C LEU A 126 42.59 -27.03 -17.09
N HIS A 127 43.73 -26.32 -17.05
CA HIS A 127 43.86 -25.07 -16.27
C HIS A 127 42.96 -23.96 -16.85
N LEU A 128 42.93 -23.79 -18.17
CA LEU A 128 42.04 -22.82 -18.82
C LEU A 128 40.57 -23.19 -18.65
N ASP A 129 40.25 -24.48 -18.59
CA ASP A 129 38.88 -24.94 -18.38
C ASP A 129 38.39 -24.62 -16.94
N PHE A 130 39.23 -24.83 -15.92
CA PHE A 130 38.90 -24.46 -14.54
C PHE A 130 38.77 -22.95 -14.33
N GLU A 131 39.64 -22.16 -14.96
CA GLU A 131 39.56 -20.69 -14.93
C GLU A 131 38.22 -20.19 -15.50
N LYS A 132 37.80 -20.71 -16.66
CA LYS A 132 36.51 -20.36 -17.27
C LYS A 132 35.33 -20.73 -16.37
N VAL A 133 35.39 -21.89 -15.71
CA VAL A 133 34.35 -22.33 -14.78
C VAL A 133 34.27 -21.42 -13.56
N ALA A 134 35.42 -21.04 -12.97
CA ALA A 134 35.46 -20.10 -11.85
C ALA A 134 34.85 -18.74 -12.22
N ILE A 135 35.21 -18.19 -13.40
CA ILE A 135 34.64 -16.94 -13.92
C ILE A 135 33.12 -17.07 -14.08
N ALA A 136 32.63 -18.16 -14.68
CA ALA A 136 31.19 -18.38 -14.86
C ALA A 136 30.43 -18.44 -13.51
N TYR A 137 31.00 -19.10 -12.49
CA TYR A 137 30.41 -19.11 -11.15
C TYR A 137 30.46 -17.74 -10.49
N GLN A 138 31.50 -16.96 -10.72
CA GLN A 138 31.60 -15.59 -10.21
C GLN A 138 30.55 -14.66 -10.83
N GLU A 139 30.31 -14.77 -12.14
CA GLU A 139 29.22 -14.04 -12.82
C GLU A 139 27.85 -14.45 -12.28
N GLN A 140 27.61 -15.74 -12.05
CA GLN A 140 26.36 -16.22 -11.47
C GLN A 140 26.18 -15.71 -10.03
N LYS A 141 27.24 -15.73 -9.23
CA LYS A 141 27.23 -15.21 -7.85
C LYS A 141 26.86 -13.73 -7.85
N GLN A 142 27.43 -12.94 -8.75
CA GLN A 142 27.10 -11.52 -8.87
C GLN A 142 25.61 -11.32 -9.16
N LYS A 143 25.02 -12.09 -10.08
CA LYS A 143 23.58 -12.00 -10.38
C LYS A 143 22.69 -12.32 -9.18
N GLU A 144 23.02 -13.35 -8.41
CA GLU A 144 22.24 -13.68 -7.20
C GLU A 144 22.42 -12.63 -6.09
N GLN A 145 23.62 -12.04 -5.97
CA GLN A 145 23.86 -10.93 -5.04
C GLN A 145 23.07 -9.68 -5.44
N GLU A 146 23.04 -9.33 -6.73
CA GLU A 146 22.25 -8.20 -7.24
C GLU A 146 20.75 -8.38 -6.94
N LYS A 147 20.21 -9.59 -7.12
CA LYS A 147 18.82 -9.91 -6.74
C LYS A 147 18.58 -9.77 -5.24
N LEU A 148 19.50 -10.25 -4.42
CA LEU A 148 19.41 -10.13 -2.97
C LEU A 148 19.40 -8.66 -2.53
N ASP A 149 20.31 -7.85 -3.07
CA ASP A 149 20.41 -6.43 -2.72
C ASP A 149 19.16 -5.65 -3.15
N LYS A 150 18.62 -5.96 -4.33
CA LYS A 150 17.35 -5.41 -4.81
C LYS A 150 16.17 -5.83 -3.93
N LEU A 151 16.10 -7.10 -3.54
CA LEU A 151 15.03 -7.61 -2.67
C LEU A 151 15.04 -6.92 -1.30
N LEU A 152 16.22 -6.72 -0.70
CA LEU A 152 16.36 -6.00 0.56
C LEU A 152 16.03 -4.51 0.41
N SER A 153 16.41 -3.89 -0.71
CA SER A 153 16.07 -2.50 -1.00
C SER A 153 14.56 -2.30 -1.19
N PHE A 154 13.89 -3.27 -1.81
CA PHE A 154 12.44 -3.30 -1.96
C PHE A 154 11.74 -3.36 -0.59
N ASP A 155 12.18 -4.21 0.34
CA ASP A 155 11.61 -4.32 1.69
C ASP A 155 11.65 -2.97 2.43
N LEU A 156 12.77 -2.24 2.32
CA LEU A 156 12.94 -0.94 2.96
C LEU A 156 12.05 0.18 2.38
N ARG A 157 11.71 0.09 1.08
CA ARG A 157 11.03 1.19 0.35
C ARG A 157 9.56 0.92 0.09
N SER A 158 9.16 -0.34 -0.05
CA SER A 158 7.82 -0.74 -0.46
C SER A 158 6.71 -0.24 0.47
N GLY A 159 6.99 -0.10 1.77
CA GLY A 159 6.03 0.48 2.72
C GLY A 159 5.62 1.93 2.40
N LEU A 160 6.49 2.69 1.73
CA LEU A 160 6.20 4.08 1.34
C LEU A 160 5.04 4.20 0.35
N LEU A 161 4.74 3.12 -0.40
CA LEU A 161 3.59 3.05 -1.31
C LEU A 161 2.25 3.22 -0.57
N PHE A 162 2.20 2.91 0.73
CA PHE A 162 0.97 2.95 1.54
C PHE A 162 0.81 4.24 2.35
N LYS A 163 1.75 5.19 2.23
CA LYS A 163 1.78 6.41 3.05
C LYS A 163 0.50 7.25 2.93
N GLU A 164 -0.07 7.37 1.74
CA GLU A 164 -1.33 8.09 1.52
C GLU A 164 -2.49 7.42 2.28
N ALA A 165 -2.60 6.10 2.19
CA ALA A 165 -3.62 5.34 2.90
C ALA A 165 -3.49 5.50 4.43
N GLU A 166 -2.27 5.52 4.96
CA GLU A 166 -2.02 5.77 6.39
C GLU A 166 -2.48 7.17 6.83
N GLN A 167 -2.21 8.20 6.02
CA GLN A 167 -2.65 9.58 6.31
C GLN A 167 -4.18 9.72 6.29
N LEU A 168 -4.83 9.09 5.30
CA LEU A 168 -6.29 9.03 5.22
C LEU A 168 -6.88 8.29 6.42
N MET A 169 -6.32 7.13 6.78
CA MET A 169 -6.73 6.38 7.98
C MET A 169 -6.63 7.24 9.25
N SER A 170 -5.52 7.94 9.46
CA SER A 170 -5.36 8.82 10.62
C SER A 170 -6.43 9.91 10.67
N SER A 171 -6.75 10.51 9.53
CA SER A 171 -7.77 11.57 9.43
C SER A 171 -9.17 11.02 9.69
N ILE A 172 -9.51 9.85 9.12
CA ILE A 172 -10.79 9.16 9.32
C ILE A 172 -10.96 8.74 10.78
N SER A 173 -9.93 8.15 11.39
CA SER A 173 -9.95 7.76 12.81
C SER A 173 -10.17 8.96 13.72
N GLY A 174 -9.46 10.07 13.48
CA GLY A 174 -9.70 11.33 14.21
C GLY A 174 -11.14 11.81 14.08
N GLY A 175 -11.71 11.73 12.86
CA GLY A 175 -13.12 12.07 12.63
C GLY A 175 -14.10 11.15 13.36
N LEU A 176 -13.89 9.84 13.30
CA LEU A 176 -14.73 8.87 14.02
C LEU A 176 -14.69 9.09 15.53
N GLU A 177 -13.51 9.36 16.09
CA GLU A 177 -13.37 9.63 17.52
C GLU A 177 -14.07 10.94 17.93
N GLU A 178 -13.89 12.00 17.14
CA GLU A 178 -14.54 13.29 17.37
C GLU A 178 -16.06 13.14 17.37
N LEU A 179 -16.60 12.45 16.36
CA LEU A 179 -18.03 12.21 16.26
C LEU A 179 -18.51 11.31 17.41
N ASN A 180 -17.77 10.27 17.78
CA ASN A 180 -18.22 9.41 18.89
C ASN A 180 -18.24 10.15 20.25
N ARG A 181 -17.34 11.11 20.48
CA ARG A 181 -17.25 11.85 21.75
C ARG A 181 -18.20 13.04 21.80
N ASN A 182 -18.26 13.81 20.72
CA ASN A 182 -18.81 15.16 20.71
C ASN A 182 -20.06 15.29 19.83
N ALA A 183 -20.42 14.26 19.04
CA ALA A 183 -21.71 14.24 18.34
C ALA A 183 -22.85 13.93 19.31
N GLN A 184 -23.36 14.97 19.95
CA GLN A 184 -24.56 14.81 20.77
C GLN A 184 -25.68 15.67 20.20
N LEU A 185 -26.79 15.00 19.86
CA LEU A 185 -28.08 15.66 19.78
C LEU A 185 -28.36 16.25 21.16
N ASP A 186 -28.48 17.57 21.26
CA ASP A 186 -28.95 18.19 22.48
C ASP A 186 -30.38 17.73 22.72
N ARG A 187 -30.56 16.83 23.68
CA ARG A 187 -31.86 16.21 23.99
C ARG A 187 -32.87 17.22 24.52
N THR A 188 -32.43 18.34 25.06
CA THR A 188 -33.33 19.38 25.58
C THR A 188 -33.89 20.25 24.46
N LYS A 189 -33.10 20.49 23.40
CA LYS A 189 -33.50 21.34 22.27
C LYS A 189 -33.82 20.58 20.98
N GLY A 190 -33.50 19.30 20.90
CA GLY A 190 -33.68 18.45 19.73
C GLY A 190 -32.84 18.88 18.53
N MET A 191 -31.64 19.45 18.75
CA MET A 191 -30.79 20.00 17.69
C MET A 191 -29.35 19.48 17.80
N PHE A 192 -28.66 19.44 16.66
CA PHE A 192 -27.22 19.19 16.61
C PHE A 192 -26.45 20.51 16.69
N TYR A 193 -25.35 20.53 17.44
CA TYR A 193 -24.46 21.69 17.51
C TYR A 193 -23.13 21.36 16.86
N LEU A 194 -22.75 22.18 15.87
CA LEU A 194 -21.47 22.07 15.18
C LEU A 194 -20.33 22.71 15.98
N ASP A 195 -20.62 23.70 16.81
CA ASP A 195 -19.62 24.46 17.57
C ASP A 195 -18.83 23.58 18.57
N SER A 196 -19.37 22.42 18.93
CA SER A 196 -18.71 21.43 19.78
C SER A 196 -17.84 20.43 19.02
N LEU A 197 -17.85 20.45 17.68
CA LEU A 197 -17.08 19.54 16.84
C LEU A 197 -15.79 20.20 16.35
N ASN A 198 -14.67 19.55 16.64
CA ASN A 198 -13.41 19.86 15.99
C ASN A 198 -13.33 19.20 14.60
N LEU A 199 -13.47 19.99 13.53
CA LEU A 199 -13.46 19.49 12.15
C LEU A 199 -12.08 19.55 11.46
N GLU A 200 -11.00 19.73 12.22
CA GLU A 200 -9.64 19.80 11.67
C GLU A 200 -9.24 18.53 10.89
N TRP A 201 -9.72 17.37 11.34
CA TRP A 201 -9.52 16.06 10.70
C TRP A 201 -10.11 15.99 9.28
N ALA A 202 -11.16 16.77 9.00
CA ALA A 202 -11.83 16.77 7.71
C ALA A 202 -11.08 17.60 6.66
N ARG A 203 -10.20 18.52 7.08
CA ARG A 203 -9.45 19.39 6.16
C ARG A 203 -8.60 18.61 5.15
N PRO A 204 -7.68 17.71 5.53
CA PRO A 204 -6.86 16.99 4.56
C PRO A 204 -7.73 16.17 3.59
N ILE A 205 -8.80 15.54 4.09
CA ILE A 205 -9.73 14.78 3.27
C ILE A 205 -10.43 15.67 2.22
N LYS A 206 -10.97 16.82 2.64
CA LYS A 206 -11.66 17.75 1.72
C LYS A 206 -10.72 18.27 0.64
N GLN A 207 -9.45 18.52 0.98
CA GLN A 207 -8.44 18.95 0.03
C GLN A 207 -8.17 17.87 -1.02
N GLU A 208 -7.88 16.65 -0.57
CA GLU A 208 -7.61 15.52 -1.46
C GLU A 208 -8.81 15.18 -2.35
N TRP A 209 -10.01 15.18 -1.76
CA TRP A 209 -11.26 14.94 -2.50
C TRP A 209 -11.45 15.96 -3.63
N ALA A 210 -11.15 17.24 -3.39
CA ALA A 210 -11.28 18.28 -4.39
C ALA A 210 -10.28 18.12 -5.54
N LEU A 211 -9.06 17.67 -5.26
CA LEU A 211 -8.04 17.40 -6.29
C LEU A 211 -8.49 16.27 -7.23
N ASN A 212 -8.95 15.15 -6.66
CA ASN A 212 -9.40 14.00 -7.46
C ASN A 212 -10.61 14.32 -8.35
N GLN A 213 -11.49 15.24 -7.96
CA GLN A 213 -12.60 15.68 -8.82
C GLN A 213 -12.18 16.58 -9.99
N LEU A 214 -10.97 17.13 -9.98
CA LEU A 214 -10.43 17.93 -11.07
C LEU A 214 -9.72 17.07 -12.12
N GLU A 215 -9.17 15.92 -11.73
CA GLU A 215 -8.50 14.99 -12.64
C GLU A 215 -9.47 14.16 -13.49
N ASP A 216 -10.71 13.97 -13.02
CA ASP A 216 -11.78 13.26 -13.73
C ASP A 216 -12.57 14.15 -14.74
N LYS A 217 -12.15 15.39 -14.99
CA LYS A 217 -12.79 16.36 -15.91
C LYS A 217 -11.94 16.67 -17.14
#